data_AF-G9K3F0-F1
#
_entry.id   AF-G9K3F0-F1
#
_cell.length_a   1.000
_cell.length_b   1.000
_cell.length_c   1.000
_cell.angle_alpha   90.00
_cell.angle_beta   90.00
_cell.angle_gamma   90.00
#
_symmetry.space_group_name_H-M   'P 1'
#
loop_
_entity.id
_entity.type
_entity.pdbx_description
1 polymer ?
#
loop_
_entity_poly.entity_id
_entity_poly.type
_entity_poly.pdbx_seq_one_letter_code
_entity_poly.pdbx_strand_id
1 'polypeptide(L)'
;NGIIEVPAKARVEVDIFELQRDSQYETTDTMCQILPKGVVSVLGPSSSPASASTVSHICGEKEIPHIKVGPEETPRLQYLRFASVSLYPSNEDVSLAVSRILKS
;
A
#
# COMPACT_ATOMS: atom_id res chain seq x y z
N ASN A 1 42.95 -2.75 15.36
CA ASN A 1 42.14 -1.55 15.03
C ASN A 1 40.97 -1.95 14.16
N GLY A 2 39.90 -2.46 14.77
CA GLY A 2 38.62 -2.65 14.08
C GLY A 2 37.88 -1.32 14.12
N ILE A 3 37.86 -0.61 13.00
CA ILE A 3 37.08 0.61 12.84
C ILE A 3 35.64 0.14 12.72
N ILE A 4 34.87 0.26 13.80
CA ILE A 4 33.41 0.16 13.73
C ILE A 4 32.98 1.44 13.01
N GLU A 5 32.79 1.34 11.69
CA GLU A 5 32.17 2.41 10.92
C GLU A 5 30.77 2.62 11.50
N VAL A 6 30.56 3.76 12.14
CA VAL A 6 29.24 4.22 12.55
C VAL A 6 28.41 4.26 11.27
N PRO A 7 27.29 3.50 11.17
CA PRO A 7 26.50 3.50 9.94
C PRO A 7 26.05 4.93 9.66
N ALA A 8 26.33 5.41 8.45
CA ALA A 8 25.85 6.71 8.01
C ALA A 8 24.33 6.75 8.23
N LYS A 9 23.85 7.75 8.97
CA LYS A 9 22.42 7.88 9.31
C LYS A 9 21.65 8.12 8.01
N ALA A 10 21.00 7.08 7.48
CA ALA A 10 20.17 7.19 6.29
C ALA A 10 19.00 8.16 6.56
N ARG A 11 18.75 9.06 5.61
CA ARG A 11 17.60 9.97 5.64
C ARG A 11 16.39 9.27 5.02
N VAL A 12 15.21 9.53 5.56
CA VAL A 12 13.96 9.07 4.96
C VAL A 12 13.58 10.04 3.85
N GLU A 13 13.30 9.50 2.68
CA GLU A 13 12.83 10.24 1.50
C GLU A 13 11.46 9.69 1.08
N VAL A 14 10.59 10.56 0.59
CA VAL A 14 9.23 10.20 0.13
C VAL A 14 8.99 10.81 -1.24
N ASP A 15 8.93 9.95 -2.25
CA ASP A 15 8.62 10.34 -3.62
C ASP A 15 7.11 10.33 -3.84
N ILE A 16 6.57 11.47 -4.30
CA ILE A 16 5.13 11.66 -4.50
C ILE A 16 4.77 11.46 -5.97
N PHE A 17 3.71 10.70 -6.21
CA PHE A 17 3.13 10.48 -7.53
C PHE A 17 1.63 10.73 -7.45
N GLU A 18 1.10 11.55 -8.36
CA GLU A 18 -0.33 11.90 -8.38
C GLU A 18 -1.08 11.05 -9.40
N LEU A 19 -2.26 10.56 -9.00
CA LEU A 19 -3.23 9.92 -9.88
C LEU A 19 -4.39 10.87 -10.12
N GLN A 20 -4.68 11.18 -11.37
CA GLN A 20 -5.78 12.08 -11.75
C GLN A 20 -7.12 11.34 -11.81
N ARG A 21 -7.09 10.02 -12.01
CA ARG A 21 -8.28 9.17 -12.13
C ARG A 21 -8.08 7.86 -11.39
N ASP A 22 -9.18 7.28 -10.91
CA ASP A 22 -9.20 5.89 -10.47
C ASP A 22 -9.18 4.95 -11.69
N SER A 23 -7.99 4.84 -12.30
CA SER A 23 -7.76 4.12 -13.54
C SER A 23 -6.60 3.14 -13.37
N GLN A 24 -6.87 1.87 -13.63
CA GLN A 24 -5.85 0.82 -13.55
C GLN A 24 -4.72 1.05 -14.55
N TYR A 25 -5.00 1.63 -15.72
CA TYR A 25 -4.00 1.93 -16.74
C TYR A 25 -3.02 3.01 -16.26
N GLU A 26 -3.55 4.12 -15.75
CA GLU A 26 -2.76 5.23 -15.21
C GLU A 26 -1.93 4.81 -13.99
N THR A 27 -2.53 3.98 -13.13
CA THR A 27 -1.85 3.41 -11.96
C THR A 27 -0.72 2.47 -12.37
N THR A 28 -0.91 1.65 -13.40
CA THR A 28 0.12 0.74 -13.90
C THR A 28 1.31 1.53 -14.46
N ASP A 29 1.05 2.58 -15.24
CA ASP A 29 2.10 3.46 -15.76
C ASP A 29 2.87 4.14 -14.62
N THR A 30 2.15 4.69 -13.63
CA THR A 30 2.75 5.31 -12.44
C THR A 30 3.64 4.32 -11.67
N MET A 31 3.18 3.07 -11.48
CA MET A 31 3.98 2.04 -10.83
C MET A 31 5.25 1.71 -11.62
N CYS A 32 5.19 1.68 -12.96
CA CYS A 32 6.39 1.51 -13.80
C CYS A 32 7.40 2.66 -13.64
N GLN A 33 6.95 3.86 -13.28
CA GLN A 33 7.84 4.99 -12.95
C GLN A 33 8.41 4.90 -11.52
N ILE A 34 7.68 4.27 -10.58
CA ILE A 34 8.09 4.07 -9.18
C ILE A 34 9.18 2.99 -9.06
N LEU A 35 8.98 1.83 -9.71
CA LEU A 35 9.83 0.65 -9.50
C LEU A 35 11.33 0.88 -9.74
N PRO A 36 11.78 1.60 -10.78
CA PRO A 36 13.20 1.87 -11.01
C PRO A 36 13.86 2.73 -9.93
N LYS A 37 13.09 3.43 -9.09
CA LYS A 37 13.61 4.29 -8.02
C LYS A 37 14.11 3.52 -6.80
N GLY A 38 13.86 2.21 -6.72
CA GLY A 38 14.34 1.38 -5.61
C GLY A 38 13.65 1.69 -4.28
N VAL A 39 12.34 1.94 -4.32
CA VAL A 39 11.55 2.24 -3.12
C VAL A 39 11.47 1.05 -2.17
N VAL A 40 11.46 1.32 -0.86
CA VAL A 40 11.31 0.29 0.18
C VAL A 40 9.85 -0.10 0.42
N SER A 41 8.90 0.73 -0.02
CA SER A 41 7.47 0.51 0.14
C SER A 41 6.67 1.50 -0.73
N VAL A 42 5.41 1.17 -1.02
CA VAL A 42 4.45 2.07 -1.69
C VAL A 42 3.27 2.35 -0.75
N LEU A 43 2.86 3.61 -0.62
CA LEU A 43 1.75 4.05 0.23
C LEU A 43 0.54 4.47 -0.61
N GLY A 44 -0.66 4.03 -0.23
CA GLY A 44 -1.92 4.44 -0.87
C GLY A 44 -2.16 3.83 -2.25
N PRO A 45 -3.10 4.39 -3.05
CA PRO A 45 -3.91 5.58 -2.78
C PRO A 45 -4.98 5.38 -1.70
N SER A 46 -5.44 6.47 -1.09
CA SER A 46 -6.43 6.46 0.01
C SER A 46 -7.89 6.43 -0.46
N SER A 47 -8.16 6.86 -1.68
CA SER A 47 -9.54 7.12 -2.17
C SER A 47 -9.79 6.55 -3.57
N SER A 48 -9.00 5.57 -3.99
CA SER A 48 -9.09 4.95 -5.32
C SER A 48 -8.94 3.43 -5.20
N PRO A 49 -10.02 2.70 -4.81
CA PRO A 49 -9.95 1.28 -4.49
C PRO A 49 -9.48 0.40 -5.66
N ALA A 50 -9.87 0.72 -6.89
CA ALA A 50 -9.45 -0.03 -8.08
C ALA A 50 -7.94 0.13 -8.31
N SER A 51 -7.46 1.38 -8.22
CA SER A 51 -6.03 1.71 -8.30
C SER A 51 -5.22 1.06 -7.18
N ALA A 52 -5.68 1.12 -5.92
CA ALA A 52 -5.03 0.47 -4.78
C ALA A 52 -4.90 -1.06 -4.95
N SER A 53 -5.88 -1.67 -5.60
CA SER A 53 -5.85 -3.10 -5.92
C SER A 53 -4.79 -3.42 -6.99
N THR A 54 -4.61 -2.54 -7.99
CA THR A 54 -3.51 -2.64 -8.97
C THR A 54 -2.14 -2.47 -8.31
N VAL A 55 -1.97 -1.46 -7.45
CA VAL A 55 -0.74 -1.25 -6.66
C VAL A 55 -0.41 -2.51 -5.85
N SER A 56 -1.39 -3.06 -5.13
CA SER A 56 -1.21 -4.28 -4.32
C SER A 56 -0.72 -5.46 -5.15
N HIS A 57 -1.24 -5.63 -6.37
CA HIS A 57 -0.84 -6.73 -7.24
C HIS A 57 0.62 -6.58 -7.68
N ILE A 58 0.98 -5.42 -8.22
CA ILE A 58 2.33 -5.13 -8.70
C ILE A 58 3.34 -5.23 -7.55
N CYS A 59 2.99 -4.70 -6.39
CA CYS A 59 3.80 -4.79 -5.17
C CYS A 59 4.01 -6.24 -4.71
N GLY A 60 2.96 -7.07 -4.74
CA GLY A 60 3.06 -8.51 -4.45
C GLY A 60 3.98 -9.26 -5.40
N GLU A 61 3.91 -8.97 -6.71
CA GLU A 61 4.79 -9.58 -7.72
C GLU A 61 6.25 -9.13 -7.62
N LYS A 62 6.48 -7.90 -7.16
CA LYS A 62 7.82 -7.32 -6.98
C LYS A 62 8.39 -7.50 -5.58
N GLU A 63 7.63 -8.11 -4.67
CA GLU A 63 7.98 -8.30 -3.27
C GLU A 63 8.29 -6.97 -2.55
N ILE A 64 7.59 -5.90 -2.95
CA ILE A 64 7.65 -4.57 -2.33
C ILE A 64 6.43 -4.41 -1.41
N PRO A 65 6.59 -4.04 -0.13
CA PRO A 65 5.46 -3.79 0.76
C PRO A 65 4.54 -2.66 0.26
N HIS A 66 3.25 -2.94 0.18
CA HIS A 66 2.18 -1.97 -0.05
C HIS A 66 1.48 -1.62 1.26
N ILE A 67 1.54 -0.35 1.66
CA ILE A 67 0.88 0.18 2.86
C ILE A 67 -0.45 0.82 2.46
N LYS A 68 -1.54 0.11 2.75
CA LYS A 68 -2.90 0.55 2.45
C LYS A 68 -3.37 1.55 3.50
N VAL A 69 -3.94 2.66 3.03
CA VAL A 69 -4.46 3.75 3.87
C VAL A 69 -5.92 4.12 3.54
N GLY A 70 -6.58 3.29 2.74
CA GLY A 70 -7.95 3.47 2.30
C GLY A 70 -8.72 2.16 2.22
N PRO A 71 -10.03 2.21 1.94
CA PRO A 71 -10.84 1.03 1.74
C PRO A 71 -10.36 0.24 0.51
N GLU A 72 -10.46 -1.08 0.60
CA GLU A 72 -10.10 -1.98 -0.49
C GLU A 72 -11.36 -2.41 -1.26
N GLU A 73 -11.27 -2.53 -2.59
CA GLU A 73 -12.43 -2.78 -3.45
C GLU A 73 -13.03 -4.17 -3.21
N THR A 74 -12.20 -5.19 -2.98
CA THR A 74 -12.61 -6.56 -2.62
C THR A 74 -11.46 -7.30 -1.94
N PRO A 75 -11.73 -8.11 -0.88
CA PRO A 75 -10.72 -9.00 -0.32
C PRO A 75 -10.35 -10.02 -1.39
N ARG A 76 -9.13 -9.92 -1.91
CA ARG A 76 -8.65 -10.84 -2.96
C ARG A 76 -8.33 -12.22 -2.38
N LEU A 77 -8.28 -13.21 -3.26
CA LEU A 77 -8.00 -14.61 -2.92
C LEU A 77 -6.78 -14.74 -2.01
N GLN A 78 -6.91 -15.55 -0.95
CA GLN A 78 -5.90 -15.86 0.07
C GLN A 78 -4.61 -16.51 -0.47
N TYR A 79 -4.50 -16.72 -1.79
CA TYR A 79 -3.35 -17.34 -2.45
C TYR A 79 -2.45 -16.34 -3.21
N LEU A 80 -2.76 -15.04 -3.17
CA LEU A 80 -1.89 -14.02 -3.74
C LEU A 80 -0.66 -13.79 -2.85
N ARG A 81 0.47 -13.40 -3.46
CA ARG A 81 1.68 -13.04 -2.70
C ARG A 81 1.36 -11.87 -1.77
N PHE A 82 1.38 -12.15 -0.47
CA PHE A 82 1.12 -11.16 0.56
C PHE A 82 2.34 -10.27 0.75
N ALA A 83 2.25 -9.05 0.22
CA ALA A 83 3.18 -7.98 0.53
C ALA A 83 2.40 -6.70 0.90
N SER A 84 1.38 -6.79 1.76
CA SER A 84 0.61 -5.61 2.17
C SER A 84 0.21 -5.60 3.63
N VAL A 85 0.19 -4.40 4.22
CA VAL A 85 -0.44 -4.10 5.51
C VAL A 85 -1.44 -2.97 5.33
N SER A 86 -2.48 -2.91 6.17
CA SER A 86 -3.50 -1.84 6.12
C SER A 86 -3.56 -1.09 7.44
N LEU A 87 -3.49 0.23 7.36
CA LEU A 87 -3.80 1.15 8.45
C LEU A 87 -5.29 1.52 8.49
N TYR A 88 -6.03 1.19 7.42
CA TYR A 88 -7.47 1.41 7.33
C TYR A 88 -8.24 0.28 8.05
N PRO A 89 -9.29 0.57 8.83
CA PRO A 89 -10.11 -0.44 9.51
C PRO A 89 -10.67 -1.48 8.54
N SER A 90 -10.74 -2.74 8.96
CA SER A 90 -11.35 -3.77 8.11
C SER A 90 -12.86 -3.62 8.03
N ASN A 91 -13.47 -4.18 6.98
CA ASN A 91 -14.94 -4.19 6.83
C ASN A 91 -15.63 -4.93 8.00
N GLU A 92 -14.95 -5.92 8.60
CA GLU A 92 -15.43 -6.64 9.77
C GLU A 92 -15.40 -5.74 11.02
N ASP A 93 -14.30 -5.01 11.25
CA ASP A 93 -14.17 -4.09 12.38
C ASP A 93 -15.23 -2.99 12.33
N VAL A 94 -15.46 -2.42 11.14
CA VAL A 94 -16.50 -1.40 10.95
C VAL A 94 -17.89 -2.00 11.21
N SER A 95 -18.17 -3.19 10.69
CA SER A 95 -19.47 -3.86 10.92
C SER A 95 -19.69 -4.18 12.40
N LEU A 96 -18.65 -4.60 13.12
CA LEU A 96 -18.70 -4.86 14.56
C LEU A 96 -18.95 -3.58 15.36
N ALA A 97 -18.27 -2.49 15.00
CA ALA A 97 -18.45 -1.19 15.65
C ALA A 97 -19.89 -0.68 15.49
N VAL A 98 -20.45 -0.75 14.27
CA VAL A 98 -21.85 -0.38 14.01
C VAL A 98 -22.81 -1.27 14.78
N SER A 99 -22.58 -2.59 14.77
CA SER A 99 -23.40 -3.55 15.52
C SER A 99 -23.38 -3.30 17.04
N ARG A 100 -22.28 -2.76 17.58
CA ARG A 100 -22.18 -2.38 19.00
C ARG A 100 -23.01 -1.15 19.33
N ILE A 101 -23.09 -0.18 18.42
CA ILE A 101 -23.97 1.00 18.58
C ILE A 101 -25.43 0.58 18.57
N LEU A 102 -25.83 -0.30 17.65
CA LEU A 102 -27.21 -0.78 17.54
C LEU A 102 -27.69 -1.66 18.71
N LYS A 103 -26.76 -2.16 19.53
CA LYS A 103 -27.07 -2.94 20.75
C LYS A 103 -27.23 -2.06 22.00
N SER A 104 -26.93 -0.75 21.91
CA SER A 104 -27.10 0.23 22.99
C SER A 104 -28.48 0.84 22.99
#